data_AF-A0A9D8MMN1-F1
#
_entry.id   AF-A0A9D8MMN1-F1
#
_cell.length_a   1.000
_cell.length_b   1.000
_cell.length_c   1.000
_cell.angle_alpha   90.00
_cell.angle_beta   90.00
_cell.angle_gamma   90.00
#
_symmetry.space_group_name_H-M   'P 1'
#
loop_
_entity.id
_entity.type
_entity.pdbx_description
1 polymer ?
#
loop_
_entity_poly.entity_id
_entity_poly.type
_entity_poly.pdbx_seq_one_letter_code
_entity_poly.pdbx_strand_id
1 'polypeptide(L)'
;MGRHSLKQNYYELIMVMKKLLFCAFTALLAVNIFVENTPDPAQQQKYYDWSIAQFNREQIHITPAYSNAVYQAILPRLAEAVQQLELPVPQPFTTEQVKWISIYKASPEVTTGFTDGSCLLMSPYGIFYLYYSPSSLFYESTFRKRFYREDTSVYTENVSAFMGKNRMSREEIIGMARQLKERLCKTGYSDVLFSIESEPEIEGPFDVKDGQVPYAKVSWGKNMGGSWENEESIYLDSGSHSNQDKPAGNYFEVEINTDKKQIVSFWVKPTIENLAKHFSYQIPEGLHLELAEKPETETEYKQRIFGKRYPIIGQRIHVTETYSNAVLKIMLPRATDMAQKLKLPIELPITEDQVEEFKVSQWGYIGGRLFLKNGWQLCIDGEGPGKRYELDAFSPDFLFPLEWNWDNFADFYGTNKMTEAEIIEYSKDIAGRLGFGELLKDRERPSEKVGPIEPGGRIKKEIPRVSISWNAQPGEPYYYITVEFNTETKEIDRVRVSMNMELVKSYDVIMGNTEDKDLYPETEAAYQARIQKEKEAAKN
;
A
#
# COMPACT_ATOMS: atom_id res chain seq x y z
N MET A 1 -33.35 14.88 36.09
CA MET A 1 -32.05 14.30 35.66
C MET A 1 -32.29 12.84 35.33
N GLY A 2 -32.02 12.38 34.10
CA GLY A 2 -32.28 10.96 33.74
C GLY A 2 -32.76 10.67 32.31
N ARG A 3 -32.70 11.61 31.35
CA ARG A 3 -33.05 11.35 29.94
C ARG A 3 -31.88 11.53 28.95
N HIS A 4 -30.72 12.02 29.39
CA HIS A 4 -29.57 12.20 28.49
C HIS A 4 -28.63 10.98 28.41
N SER A 5 -28.45 10.19 29.48
CA SER A 5 -27.55 9.02 29.42
C SER A 5 -28.10 7.83 28.63
N LEU A 6 -29.43 7.68 28.55
CA LEU A 6 -30.08 6.63 27.75
C LEU A 6 -29.96 6.84 26.23
N LYS A 7 -29.83 8.09 25.76
CA LYS A 7 -29.61 8.37 24.32
C LYS A 7 -28.17 8.08 23.89
N GLN A 8 -27.19 8.33 24.75
CA GLN A 8 -25.78 8.13 24.43
C GLN A 8 -25.43 6.63 24.34
N ASN A 9 -25.92 5.82 25.28
CA ASN A 9 -25.74 4.37 25.24
C ASN A 9 -26.47 3.70 24.06
N TYR A 10 -27.58 4.28 23.59
CA TYR A 10 -28.31 3.77 22.42
C TYR A 10 -27.55 4.06 21.11
N TYR A 11 -26.87 5.21 21.02
CA TYR A 11 -26.04 5.56 19.86
C TYR A 11 -24.76 4.72 19.78
N GLU A 12 -24.12 4.43 20.92
CA GLU A 12 -22.94 3.56 20.95
C GLU A 12 -23.28 2.10 20.63
N LEU A 13 -24.40 1.58 21.13
CA LEU A 13 -24.88 0.24 20.78
C LEU A 13 -25.24 0.14 19.28
N ILE A 14 -25.84 1.19 18.69
CA ILE A 14 -26.10 1.26 17.25
C ILE A 14 -24.80 1.34 16.45
N MET A 15 -23.78 2.05 16.92
CA MET A 15 -22.48 2.15 16.24
C MET A 15 -21.68 0.84 16.31
N VAL A 16 -21.73 0.12 17.44
CA VAL A 16 -21.10 -1.19 17.61
C VAL A 16 -21.83 -2.26 16.78
N MET A 17 -23.17 -2.26 16.78
CA MET A 17 -23.94 -3.15 15.91
C MET A 17 -23.77 -2.80 14.42
N LYS A 18 -23.64 -1.51 14.07
CA LYS A 18 -23.31 -1.10 12.69
C LYS A 18 -21.91 -1.55 12.30
N LYS A 19 -20.90 -1.49 13.17
CA LYS A 19 -19.54 -1.99 12.87
C LYS A 19 -19.46 -3.52 12.77
N LEU A 20 -20.18 -4.25 13.61
CA LEU A 20 -20.26 -5.72 13.56
C LEU A 20 -21.11 -6.22 12.38
N LEU A 21 -22.23 -5.55 12.06
CA LEU A 21 -22.91 -5.79 10.79
C LEU A 21 -22.01 -5.37 9.62
N PHE A 22 -21.29 -4.26 9.67
CA PHE A 22 -20.48 -3.75 8.56
C PHE A 22 -19.40 -4.71 8.12
N CYS A 23 -18.64 -5.34 9.04
CA CYS A 23 -17.61 -6.32 8.66
C CYS A 23 -18.21 -7.65 8.15
N ALA A 24 -19.37 -8.07 8.67
CA ALA A 24 -20.06 -9.26 8.17
C ALA A 24 -20.83 -8.99 6.87
N PHE A 25 -21.28 -7.76 6.65
CA PHE A 25 -22.15 -7.35 5.55
C PHE A 25 -21.34 -6.86 4.34
N THR A 26 -20.15 -6.25 4.46
CA THR A 26 -19.34 -5.90 3.27
C THR A 26 -18.78 -7.13 2.55
N ALA A 27 -18.38 -8.17 3.30
CA ALA A 27 -17.99 -9.46 2.71
C ALA A 27 -19.20 -10.23 2.15
N LEU A 28 -20.38 -10.16 2.79
CA LEU A 28 -21.60 -10.78 2.27
C LEU A 28 -22.25 -10.00 1.12
N LEU A 29 -22.16 -8.68 1.06
CA LEU A 29 -22.92 -7.85 0.12
C LEU A 29 -22.23 -7.74 -1.24
N ALA A 30 -20.90 -7.66 -1.29
CA ALA A 30 -20.15 -7.77 -2.55
C ALA A 30 -20.31 -9.16 -3.21
N VAL A 31 -20.45 -10.21 -2.37
CA VAL A 31 -20.77 -11.57 -2.81
C VAL A 31 -22.26 -11.69 -3.20
N ASN A 32 -23.19 -11.15 -2.41
CA ASN A 32 -24.64 -11.26 -2.66
C ASN A 32 -25.10 -10.49 -3.91
N ILE A 33 -24.55 -9.29 -4.19
CA ILE A 33 -24.91 -8.50 -5.38
C ILE A 33 -24.50 -9.22 -6.69
N PHE A 34 -23.44 -10.03 -6.66
CA PHE A 34 -23.01 -10.87 -7.78
C PHE A 34 -23.74 -12.23 -7.84
N VAL A 35 -24.08 -12.79 -6.68
CA VAL A 35 -24.82 -14.06 -6.52
C VAL A 35 -26.27 -13.94 -7.05
N GLU A 36 -26.94 -12.80 -6.83
CA GLU A 36 -28.33 -12.62 -7.30
C GLU A 36 -28.48 -12.55 -8.84
N ASN A 37 -27.39 -12.30 -9.58
CA ASN A 37 -27.40 -12.18 -11.05
C ASN A 37 -26.78 -13.36 -11.80
N THR A 38 -26.36 -14.42 -11.10
CA THR A 38 -25.79 -15.62 -11.72
C THR A 38 -26.81 -16.77 -11.64
N PRO A 39 -27.39 -17.28 -12.75
CA PRO A 39 -28.53 -18.20 -12.69
C PRO A 39 -28.22 -19.62 -12.22
N ASP A 40 -26.95 -19.99 -12.03
CA ASP A 40 -26.52 -21.33 -11.63
C ASP A 40 -25.80 -21.32 -10.26
N PRO A 41 -26.41 -21.90 -9.21
CA PRO A 41 -25.80 -22.05 -7.88
C PRO A 41 -24.44 -22.79 -7.87
N ALA A 42 -24.16 -23.66 -8.84
CA ALA A 42 -22.87 -24.35 -8.92
C ALA A 42 -21.75 -23.41 -9.40
N GLN A 43 -22.05 -22.47 -10.30
CA GLN A 43 -21.12 -21.41 -10.70
C GLN A 43 -20.89 -20.41 -9.56
N GLN A 44 -21.93 -20.10 -8.78
CA GLN A 44 -21.82 -19.22 -7.61
C GLN A 44 -20.85 -19.78 -6.56
N GLN A 45 -20.98 -21.07 -6.18
CA GLN A 45 -20.07 -21.71 -5.23
C GLN A 45 -18.63 -21.75 -5.76
N LYS A 46 -18.45 -22.05 -7.05
CA LYS A 46 -17.14 -22.05 -7.70
C LYS A 46 -16.48 -20.67 -7.68
N TYR A 47 -17.26 -19.59 -7.84
CA TYR A 47 -16.76 -18.23 -7.77
C TYR A 47 -16.44 -17.79 -6.33
N TYR A 48 -17.27 -18.19 -5.36
CA TYR A 48 -17.03 -17.97 -3.94
C TYR A 48 -15.75 -18.67 -3.45
N ASP A 49 -15.58 -19.95 -3.82
CA ASP A 49 -14.38 -20.72 -3.50
C ASP A 49 -13.13 -20.12 -4.18
N TRP A 50 -13.28 -19.64 -5.43
CA TRP A 50 -12.21 -18.96 -6.16
C TRP A 50 -11.78 -17.66 -5.50
N SER A 51 -12.73 -16.80 -5.11
CA SER A 51 -12.42 -15.51 -4.48
C SER A 51 -11.82 -15.68 -3.08
N ILE A 52 -12.33 -16.60 -2.26
CA ILE A 52 -11.70 -16.96 -0.99
C ILE A 52 -10.28 -17.52 -1.19
N ALA A 53 -10.03 -18.33 -2.22
CA ALA A 53 -8.70 -18.81 -2.55
C ALA A 53 -7.74 -17.69 -3.02
N GLN A 54 -8.23 -16.60 -3.61
CA GLN A 54 -7.42 -15.42 -3.93
C GLN A 54 -7.05 -14.62 -2.68
N PHE A 55 -7.98 -14.45 -1.74
CA PHE A 55 -7.74 -13.71 -0.49
C PHE A 55 -6.88 -14.46 0.53
N ASN A 56 -6.88 -15.80 0.49
CA ASN A 56 -6.10 -16.66 1.38
C ASN A 56 -4.77 -17.16 0.80
N ARG A 57 -4.21 -16.53 -0.25
CA ARG A 57 -2.91 -16.97 -0.78
C ARG A 57 -1.82 -16.77 0.28
N GLU A 58 -1.23 -17.87 0.75
CA GLU A 58 0.09 -17.81 1.39
C GLU A 58 1.02 -17.03 0.46
N GLN A 59 1.81 -16.10 1.01
CA GLN A 59 2.78 -15.39 0.18
C GLN A 59 3.73 -16.42 -0.44
N ILE A 60 3.94 -16.29 -1.75
CA ILE A 60 4.91 -17.13 -2.44
C ILE A 60 6.32 -16.55 -2.23
N HIS A 61 7.26 -17.42 -1.88
CA HIS A 61 8.67 -17.06 -1.90
C HIS A 61 9.21 -17.30 -3.32
N ILE A 62 9.60 -16.22 -3.99
CA ILE A 62 10.20 -16.28 -5.32
C ILE A 62 11.66 -16.69 -5.15
N THR A 63 11.95 -17.97 -5.38
CA THR A 63 13.34 -18.46 -5.43
C THR A 63 14.00 -18.00 -6.75
N PRO A 64 15.34 -17.93 -6.82
CA PRO A 64 16.03 -17.69 -8.09
C PRO A 64 15.67 -18.71 -9.18
N ALA A 65 15.49 -19.98 -8.81
CA ALA A 65 15.07 -21.04 -9.74
C ALA A 65 13.67 -20.79 -10.31
N TYR A 66 12.70 -20.44 -9.44
CA TYR A 66 11.35 -20.10 -9.87
C TYR A 66 11.33 -18.84 -10.75
N SER A 67 12.04 -17.79 -10.35
CA SER A 67 12.17 -16.56 -11.15
C SER A 67 12.76 -16.84 -12.54
N ASN A 68 13.80 -17.67 -12.61
CA ASN A 68 14.40 -18.06 -13.89
C ASN A 68 13.45 -18.90 -14.73
N ALA A 69 12.70 -19.83 -14.13
CA ALA A 69 11.70 -20.62 -14.83
C ALA A 69 10.58 -19.73 -15.41
N VAL A 70 10.05 -18.79 -14.61
CA VAL A 70 9.08 -17.80 -15.08
C VAL A 70 9.66 -17.00 -16.23
N TYR A 71 10.88 -16.49 -16.09
CA TYR A 71 11.55 -15.71 -17.14
C TYR A 71 11.63 -16.48 -18.46
N GLN A 72 12.16 -17.70 -18.44
CA GLN A 72 12.28 -18.56 -19.63
C GLN A 72 10.91 -18.85 -20.26
N ALA A 73 9.88 -19.03 -19.44
CA ALA A 73 8.54 -19.34 -19.92
C ALA A 73 7.82 -18.13 -20.54
N ILE A 74 8.07 -16.90 -20.06
CA ILE A 74 7.42 -15.69 -20.60
C ILE A 74 8.15 -15.09 -21.80
N LEU A 75 9.47 -15.30 -21.93
CA LEU A 75 10.31 -14.71 -22.97
C LEU A 75 9.75 -14.87 -24.40
N PRO A 76 9.36 -16.09 -24.85
CA PRO A 76 8.79 -16.27 -26.19
C PRO A 76 7.49 -15.49 -26.37
N ARG A 77 6.66 -15.39 -25.32
CA ARG A 77 5.39 -14.64 -25.36
C ARG A 77 5.62 -13.14 -25.40
N LEU A 78 6.62 -12.64 -24.67
CA LEU A 78 7.03 -11.24 -24.74
C LEU A 78 7.50 -10.90 -26.16
N ALA A 79 8.34 -11.75 -26.75
CA ALA A 79 8.81 -11.56 -28.13
C ALA A 79 7.64 -11.51 -29.12
N GLU A 80 6.74 -12.49 -29.05
CA GLU A 80 5.56 -12.57 -29.88
C GLU A 80 4.65 -11.36 -29.71
N ALA A 81 4.38 -10.94 -28.47
CA ALA A 81 3.52 -9.80 -28.19
C ALA A 81 4.11 -8.48 -28.67
N VAL A 82 5.41 -8.24 -28.43
CA VAL A 82 6.10 -7.05 -28.93
C VAL A 82 6.02 -7.00 -30.45
N GLN A 83 6.19 -8.13 -31.14
CA GLN A 83 6.07 -8.22 -32.59
C GLN A 83 4.61 -8.01 -33.06
N GLN A 84 3.65 -8.73 -32.48
CA GLN A 84 2.23 -8.68 -32.87
C GLN A 84 1.58 -7.32 -32.61
N LEU A 85 1.97 -6.65 -31.53
CA LEU A 85 1.50 -5.32 -31.16
C LEU A 85 2.32 -4.21 -31.83
N GLU A 86 3.37 -4.55 -32.59
CA GLU A 86 4.34 -3.64 -33.22
C GLU A 86 4.86 -2.58 -32.25
N LEU A 87 5.20 -3.00 -31.03
CA LEU A 87 5.72 -2.10 -30.01
C LEU A 87 7.11 -1.62 -30.42
N PRO A 88 7.51 -0.39 -30.04
CA PRO A 88 8.77 0.21 -30.43
C PRO A 88 9.98 -0.33 -29.65
N VAL A 89 10.01 -1.63 -29.42
CA VAL A 89 11.13 -2.35 -28.80
C VAL A 89 11.93 -3.02 -29.94
N PRO A 90 13.28 -2.90 -29.96
CA PRO A 90 14.07 -3.41 -31.07
C PRO A 90 13.86 -4.92 -31.31
N GLN A 91 13.85 -5.34 -32.58
CA GLN A 91 13.68 -6.74 -32.99
C GLN A 91 14.96 -7.26 -33.69
N PRO A 92 15.30 -8.57 -33.57
CA PRO A 92 14.58 -9.61 -32.85
C PRO A 92 14.64 -9.42 -31.33
N PHE A 93 13.55 -9.77 -30.63
CA PHE A 93 13.51 -9.68 -29.18
C PHE A 93 14.45 -10.71 -28.52
N THR A 94 15.40 -10.26 -27.70
CA THR A 94 16.37 -11.11 -27.00
C THR A 94 16.35 -10.91 -25.49
N THR A 95 16.93 -11.86 -24.76
CA THR A 95 17.11 -11.77 -23.31
C THR A 95 17.90 -10.54 -22.87
N GLU A 96 18.86 -10.08 -23.69
CA GLU A 96 19.69 -8.91 -23.41
C GLU A 96 18.90 -7.60 -23.34
N GLN A 97 17.69 -7.59 -23.91
CA GLN A 97 16.81 -6.42 -23.86
C GLN A 97 15.96 -6.37 -22.60
N VAL A 98 15.95 -7.43 -21.78
CA VAL A 98 15.24 -7.45 -20.51
C VAL A 98 16.17 -6.97 -19.41
N LYS A 99 15.86 -5.82 -18.82
CA LYS A 99 16.61 -5.21 -17.72
C LYS A 99 16.22 -5.82 -16.37
N TRP A 100 14.92 -6.03 -16.16
CA TRP A 100 14.39 -6.59 -14.92
C TRP A 100 13.02 -7.23 -15.14
N ILE A 101 12.68 -8.16 -14.25
CA ILE A 101 11.36 -8.77 -14.16
C ILE A 101 10.88 -8.67 -12.72
N SER A 102 9.64 -8.23 -12.55
CA SER A 102 8.94 -8.18 -11.27
C SER A 102 7.73 -9.09 -11.34
N ILE A 103 7.63 -10.02 -10.38
CA ILE A 103 6.49 -10.90 -10.21
C ILE A 103 5.76 -10.43 -8.95
N TYR A 104 4.48 -10.07 -9.06
CA TYR A 104 3.73 -9.63 -7.90
C TYR A 104 3.42 -10.80 -6.96
N LYS A 105 3.47 -10.57 -5.65
CA LYS A 105 3.23 -11.62 -4.65
C LYS A 105 1.75 -12.00 -4.53
N ALA A 106 0.85 -11.04 -4.73
CA ALA A 106 -0.59 -11.21 -4.57
C ALA A 106 -1.28 -11.69 -5.87
N SER A 107 -0.75 -11.28 -7.02
CA SER A 107 -1.18 -11.68 -8.35
C SER A 107 0.04 -12.23 -9.11
N PRO A 108 -0.01 -13.38 -9.81
CA PRO A 108 1.10 -13.82 -10.66
C PRO A 108 1.30 -12.95 -11.92
N GLU A 109 1.01 -11.66 -11.81
CA GLU A 109 1.29 -10.66 -12.84
C GLU A 109 2.80 -10.48 -12.95
N VAL A 110 3.25 -10.31 -14.18
CA VAL A 110 4.65 -10.11 -14.49
C VAL A 110 4.82 -8.77 -15.16
N THR A 111 5.55 -7.87 -14.51
CA THR A 111 6.07 -6.67 -15.17
C THR A 111 7.48 -6.95 -15.67
N THR A 112 7.71 -6.69 -16.94
CA THR A 112 9.05 -6.76 -17.55
C THR A 112 9.49 -5.36 -17.92
N GLY A 113 10.64 -4.94 -17.42
CA GLY A 113 11.30 -3.70 -17.84
C GLY A 113 12.40 -3.99 -18.84
N PHE A 114 12.46 -3.19 -19.89
CA PHE A 114 13.42 -3.33 -20.98
C PHE A 114 14.61 -2.37 -20.81
N THR A 115 15.70 -2.63 -21.53
CA THR A 115 16.94 -1.84 -21.45
C THR A 115 16.80 -0.45 -22.07
N ASP A 116 15.86 -0.28 -23.00
CA ASP A 116 15.50 1.04 -23.54
C ASP A 116 14.67 1.88 -22.55
N GLY A 117 14.28 1.31 -21.40
CA GLY A 117 13.48 1.94 -20.36
C GLY A 117 11.97 1.70 -20.48
N SER A 118 11.50 1.04 -21.54
CA SER A 118 10.09 0.68 -21.69
C SER A 118 9.71 -0.46 -20.73
N CYS A 119 8.42 -0.65 -20.47
CA CYS A 119 7.93 -1.76 -19.65
C CYS A 119 6.63 -2.34 -20.21
N LEU A 120 6.40 -3.62 -19.90
CA LEU A 120 5.21 -4.36 -20.30
C LEU A 120 4.69 -5.17 -19.11
N LEU A 121 3.39 -5.10 -18.84
CA LEU A 121 2.71 -5.85 -17.79
C LEU A 121 1.82 -6.93 -18.40
N MET A 122 1.96 -8.14 -17.90
CA MET A 122 1.24 -9.33 -18.36
C MET A 122 0.55 -10.02 -17.18
N SER A 123 -0.68 -10.50 -17.35
CA SER A 123 -1.34 -11.38 -16.35
C SER A 123 -0.63 -12.73 -16.23
N PRO A 124 -0.97 -13.47 -15.17
CA PRO A 124 -0.75 -14.92 -15.10
C PRO A 124 -1.24 -15.69 -16.33
N TYR A 125 -2.22 -15.14 -17.03
CA TYR A 125 -2.89 -15.74 -18.18
C TYR A 125 -2.29 -15.26 -19.50
N GLY A 126 -1.16 -14.56 -19.52
CA GLY A 126 -0.53 -14.12 -20.77
C GLY A 126 -1.21 -12.93 -21.46
N ILE A 127 -2.13 -12.23 -20.77
CA ILE A 127 -2.86 -11.07 -21.29
C ILE A 127 -2.09 -9.79 -20.93
N PHE A 128 -1.83 -8.91 -21.91
CA PHE A 128 -1.01 -7.71 -21.76
C PHE A 128 -1.82 -6.47 -21.44
N TYR A 129 -1.87 -6.02 -20.18
CA TYR A 129 -2.74 -4.89 -19.80
C TYR A 129 -2.07 -3.54 -19.98
N LEU A 130 -0.74 -3.48 -19.99
CA LEU A 130 -0.05 -2.21 -19.97
C LEU A 130 1.25 -2.32 -20.74
N TYR A 131 1.47 -1.33 -21.60
CA TYR A 131 2.77 -1.03 -22.19
C TYR A 131 3.08 0.44 -21.96
N TYR A 132 4.34 0.74 -21.66
CA TYR A 132 4.82 2.11 -21.56
C TYR A 132 6.23 2.23 -22.13
N SER A 133 6.46 3.25 -22.95
CA SER A 133 7.78 3.69 -23.42
C SER A 133 8.25 4.91 -22.63
N PRO A 134 9.56 5.13 -22.40
CA PRO A 134 10.07 6.35 -21.78
C PRO A 134 9.71 7.63 -22.54
N SER A 135 9.26 7.50 -23.79
CA SER A 135 8.76 8.62 -24.58
C SER A 135 7.29 8.96 -24.30
N SER A 136 6.58 8.25 -23.42
CA SER A 136 5.19 8.56 -23.09
C SER A 136 5.11 9.75 -22.15
N LEU A 137 4.39 10.79 -22.59
CA LEU A 137 4.18 12.05 -21.92
C LEU A 137 3.19 11.92 -20.75
N PHE A 138 2.08 11.21 -20.96
CA PHE A 138 0.98 11.17 -19.99
C PHE A 138 1.28 10.25 -18.81
N TYR A 139 2.05 9.17 -19.03
CA TYR A 139 2.33 8.14 -18.03
C TYR A 139 3.63 8.39 -17.25
N GLU A 140 4.59 9.14 -17.80
CA GLU A 140 5.75 9.61 -17.03
C GLU A 140 5.30 10.44 -15.82
N SER A 141 4.11 11.07 -15.91
CA SER A 141 3.49 11.85 -14.84
C SER A 141 3.04 11.08 -13.60
N THR A 142 2.61 9.84 -13.79
CA THR A 142 1.95 9.03 -12.76
C THR A 142 2.83 7.87 -12.30
N PHE A 143 3.58 7.23 -13.20
CA PHE A 143 4.44 6.10 -12.87
C PHE A 143 5.69 6.52 -12.07
N ARG A 144 6.32 7.66 -12.40
CA ARG A 144 7.47 8.17 -11.63
C ARG A 144 7.08 8.63 -10.23
N LYS A 145 5.93 9.29 -10.06
CA LYS A 145 5.40 9.59 -8.73
C LYS A 145 5.26 8.33 -7.88
N ARG A 146 4.68 7.27 -8.46
CA ARG A 146 4.34 6.03 -7.73
C ARG A 146 5.55 5.13 -7.42
N PHE A 147 6.45 4.94 -8.38
CA PHE A 147 7.55 3.98 -8.25
C PHE A 147 8.88 4.63 -7.87
N TYR A 148 9.09 5.90 -8.22
CA TYR A 148 10.37 6.60 -8.00
C TYR A 148 10.29 7.77 -7.01
N ARG A 149 9.09 8.15 -6.53
CA ARG A 149 8.86 9.26 -5.56
C ARG A 149 9.49 10.58 -6.01
N GLU A 150 9.52 10.85 -7.32
CA GLU A 150 10.05 12.10 -7.87
C GLU A 150 8.97 13.20 -7.91
N ASP A 151 9.39 14.44 -7.63
CA ASP A 151 8.52 15.62 -7.56
C ASP A 151 7.90 15.98 -8.93
N THR A 152 6.62 16.29 -8.90
CA THR A 152 5.81 16.82 -10.01
C THR A 152 6.30 18.11 -10.66
N SER A 153 7.10 18.90 -9.98
CA SER A 153 7.66 20.13 -10.55
C SER A 153 8.52 19.88 -11.81
N VAL A 154 9.01 18.67 -12.01
CA VAL A 154 9.80 18.24 -13.18
C VAL A 154 8.99 18.27 -14.49
N TYR A 155 7.65 18.19 -14.45
CA TYR A 155 6.82 18.16 -15.66
C TYR A 155 6.79 19.49 -16.41
N THR A 156 6.91 20.61 -15.71
CA THR A 156 6.97 21.93 -16.36
C THR A 156 8.35 22.25 -16.93
N GLU A 157 9.42 21.64 -16.43
CA GLU A 157 10.79 21.94 -16.85
C GLU A 157 11.23 21.15 -18.09
N ASN A 158 10.54 20.06 -18.45
CA ASN A 158 10.94 19.18 -19.56
C ASN A 158 9.96 19.12 -20.75
N VAL A 159 8.93 19.97 -20.82
CA VAL A 159 8.03 20.04 -21.99
C VAL A 159 8.81 20.19 -23.30
N SER A 160 9.95 20.90 -23.27
CA SER A 160 10.85 21.06 -24.41
C SER A 160 11.36 19.73 -24.99
N ALA A 161 11.55 18.69 -24.18
CA ALA A 161 12.00 17.37 -24.64
C ALA A 161 10.92 16.62 -25.44
N PHE A 162 9.66 17.02 -25.29
CA PHE A 162 8.50 16.43 -25.98
C PHE A 162 8.02 17.26 -27.17
N MET A 163 8.72 18.34 -27.53
CA MET A 163 8.33 19.20 -28.64
C MET A 163 8.52 18.50 -29.99
N GLY A 164 7.60 18.74 -30.92
CA GLY A 164 7.65 18.19 -32.27
C GLY A 164 6.55 18.78 -33.15
N LYS A 165 6.10 18.03 -34.15
CA LYS A 165 5.02 18.45 -35.05
C LYS A 165 3.90 17.43 -35.08
N ASN A 166 2.66 17.87 -34.94
CA ASN A 166 1.54 16.97 -35.17
C ASN A 166 1.46 16.60 -36.67
N ARG A 167 1.54 15.30 -37.00
CA ARG A 167 1.44 14.79 -38.38
C ARG A 167 0.27 13.84 -38.60
N MET A 168 -0.66 13.78 -37.66
CA MET A 168 -1.84 12.94 -37.75
C MET A 168 -3.11 13.78 -37.60
N SER A 169 -4.11 13.48 -38.42
CA SER A 169 -5.47 13.94 -38.21
C SER A 169 -6.10 13.20 -37.02
N ARG A 170 -7.22 13.73 -36.52
CA ARG A 170 -8.00 13.07 -35.46
C ARG A 170 -8.39 11.64 -35.86
N GLU A 171 -8.82 11.46 -37.11
CA GLU A 171 -9.25 10.17 -37.67
C GLU A 171 -8.08 9.18 -37.78
N GLU A 172 -6.89 9.66 -38.17
CA GLU A 172 -5.68 8.83 -38.17
C GLU A 172 -5.31 8.37 -36.75
N ILE A 173 -5.43 9.25 -35.75
CA ILE A 173 -5.15 8.94 -34.33
C ILE A 173 -6.12 7.87 -33.80
N ILE A 174 -7.43 8.06 -34.01
CA ILE A 174 -8.46 7.07 -33.62
C ILE A 174 -8.23 5.74 -34.36
N GLY A 175 -7.95 5.81 -35.66
CA GLY A 175 -7.69 4.63 -36.49
C GLY A 175 -6.53 3.79 -35.95
N MET A 176 -5.43 4.43 -35.57
CA MET A 176 -4.27 3.75 -34.98
C MET A 176 -4.59 3.08 -33.63
N ALA A 177 -5.36 3.75 -32.76
CA ALA A 177 -5.79 3.17 -31.49
C ALA A 177 -6.74 1.97 -31.68
N ARG A 178 -7.65 2.02 -32.67
CA ARG A 178 -8.50 0.86 -33.03
C ARG A 178 -7.69 -0.31 -33.61
N GLN A 179 -6.68 -0.03 -34.44
CA GLN A 179 -5.76 -1.06 -34.93
C GLN A 179 -4.97 -1.73 -33.80
N LEU A 180 -4.59 -1.00 -32.75
CA LEU A 180 -4.00 -1.61 -31.56
C LEU A 180 -4.98 -2.57 -30.88
N LYS A 181 -6.24 -2.15 -30.70
CA LYS A 181 -7.29 -3.02 -30.15
C LYS A 181 -7.46 -4.30 -30.96
N GLU A 182 -7.52 -4.21 -32.29
CA GLU A 182 -7.59 -5.39 -33.16
C GLU A 182 -6.39 -6.33 -32.99
N ARG A 183 -5.18 -5.76 -32.80
CA ARG A 183 -3.97 -6.55 -32.52
C ARG A 183 -4.02 -7.21 -31.15
N LEU A 184 -4.47 -6.50 -30.12
CA LEU A 184 -4.71 -7.08 -28.78
C LEU A 184 -5.73 -8.23 -28.86
N CYS A 185 -6.81 -8.08 -29.63
CA CYS A 185 -7.77 -9.18 -29.82
C CYS A 185 -7.12 -10.43 -30.44
N LYS A 186 -6.14 -10.27 -31.33
CA LYS A 186 -5.37 -11.39 -31.89
C LYS A 186 -4.44 -12.05 -30.87
N THR A 187 -4.01 -11.33 -29.84
CA THR A 187 -3.24 -11.91 -28.71
C THR A 187 -4.13 -12.62 -27.69
N GLY A 188 -5.41 -12.82 -28.00
CA GLY A 188 -6.37 -13.53 -27.15
C GLY A 188 -7.36 -12.65 -26.40
N TYR A 189 -7.33 -11.32 -26.54
CA TYR A 189 -8.36 -10.48 -25.93
C TYR A 189 -9.74 -10.69 -26.58
N SER A 190 -10.79 -10.74 -25.76
CA SER A 190 -12.17 -10.62 -26.26
C SER A 190 -12.48 -9.17 -26.63
N ASP A 191 -13.18 -8.95 -27.75
CA ASP A 191 -13.70 -7.64 -28.14
C ASP A 191 -14.54 -6.97 -27.05
N VAL A 192 -15.22 -7.78 -26.21
CA VAL A 192 -16.05 -7.31 -25.10
C VAL A 192 -15.24 -6.54 -24.05
N LEU A 193 -13.91 -6.73 -23.99
CA LEU A 193 -13.05 -6.10 -22.99
C LEU A 193 -12.79 -4.61 -23.25
N PHE A 194 -13.07 -4.10 -24.44
CA PHE A 194 -12.68 -2.74 -24.80
C PHE A 194 -13.85 -1.75 -24.84
N SER A 195 -15.10 -2.22 -24.97
CA SER A 195 -16.30 -1.35 -25.05
C SER A 195 -16.16 -0.18 -26.03
N ILE A 196 -15.42 -0.36 -27.14
CA ILE A 196 -15.00 0.72 -28.06
C ILE A 196 -16.04 1.14 -29.11
N GLU A 197 -17.27 0.68 -28.98
CA GLU A 197 -18.34 0.99 -29.93
C GLU A 197 -18.73 2.48 -29.88
N SER A 198 -18.39 3.19 -28.81
CA SER A 198 -18.56 4.63 -28.70
C SER A 198 -17.41 5.42 -29.31
N GLU A 199 -17.68 6.67 -29.65
CA GLU A 199 -16.64 7.66 -29.97
C GLU A 199 -15.70 7.83 -28.75
N PRO A 200 -14.37 7.77 -28.94
CA PRO A 200 -13.42 7.97 -27.84
C PRO A 200 -13.33 9.44 -27.39
N GLU A 201 -12.91 9.62 -26.15
CA GLU A 201 -12.33 10.88 -25.71
C GLU A 201 -10.90 11.00 -26.28
N ILE A 202 -10.53 12.20 -26.73
CA ILE A 202 -9.18 12.46 -27.24
C ILE A 202 -8.64 13.71 -26.56
N GLU A 203 -7.45 13.57 -25.98
CA GLU A 203 -6.68 14.64 -25.39
C GLU A 203 -5.40 14.84 -26.19
N GLY A 204 -5.06 16.09 -26.50
CA GLY A 204 -3.94 16.41 -27.38
C GLY A 204 -4.21 16.09 -28.87
N PRO A 205 -3.24 16.34 -29.76
CA PRO A 205 -1.95 17.01 -29.50
C PRO A 205 -2.15 18.47 -29.06
N PHE A 206 -1.14 19.06 -28.41
CA PHE A 206 -1.24 20.38 -27.81
C PHE A 206 -0.42 21.42 -28.56
N ASP A 207 -1.00 22.60 -28.76
CA ASP A 207 -0.26 23.80 -29.16
C ASP A 207 0.19 24.55 -27.90
N VAL A 208 1.50 24.72 -27.73
CA VAL A 208 2.10 25.49 -26.64
C VAL A 208 2.83 26.72 -27.20
N LYS A 209 3.17 27.68 -26.35
CA LYS A 209 3.78 28.95 -26.79
C LYS A 209 5.02 28.75 -27.67
N ASP A 210 5.83 27.72 -27.37
CA ASP A 210 7.11 27.47 -28.01
C ASP A 210 7.06 26.40 -29.13
N GLY A 211 5.86 25.97 -29.55
CA GLY A 211 5.66 24.97 -30.63
C GLY A 211 4.53 23.98 -30.34
N GLN A 212 4.67 22.73 -30.79
CA GLN A 212 3.64 21.70 -30.56
C GLN A 212 4.19 20.54 -29.74
N VAL A 213 3.32 19.95 -28.92
CA VAL A 213 3.56 18.68 -28.24
C VAL A 213 2.74 17.61 -28.96
N PRO A 214 3.36 16.78 -29.82
CA PRO A 214 2.68 15.87 -30.74
C PRO A 214 2.32 14.55 -30.04
N TYR A 215 1.63 14.63 -28.90
CA TYR A 215 1.17 13.47 -28.16
C TYR A 215 -0.35 13.53 -28.02
N ALA A 216 -1.02 12.46 -28.43
CA ALA A 216 -2.45 12.32 -28.31
C ALA A 216 -2.78 11.10 -27.47
N LYS A 217 -3.74 11.25 -26.56
CA LYS A 217 -4.29 10.19 -25.72
C LYS A 217 -5.71 9.90 -26.17
N VAL A 218 -6.00 8.65 -26.45
CA VAL A 218 -7.32 8.18 -26.90
C VAL A 218 -7.85 7.24 -25.83
N SER A 219 -9.03 7.56 -25.28
CA SER A 219 -9.58 6.83 -24.14
C SER A 219 -11.03 6.40 -24.41
N TRP A 220 -11.33 5.15 -24.10
CA TRP A 220 -12.67 4.57 -24.07
C TRP A 220 -13.02 4.12 -22.66
N GLY A 221 -14.30 4.29 -22.32
CA GLY A 221 -14.78 4.12 -20.95
C GLY A 221 -14.93 5.47 -20.27
N LYS A 222 -15.94 5.59 -19.39
CA LYS A 222 -16.21 6.84 -18.70
C LYS A 222 -15.06 7.08 -17.73
N ASN A 223 -14.37 8.21 -17.87
CA ASN A 223 -13.42 8.72 -16.87
C ASN A 223 -14.05 8.52 -15.49
N MET A 224 -13.51 7.58 -14.71
CA MET A 224 -13.83 7.50 -13.29
C MET A 224 -13.25 8.78 -12.75
N GLY A 225 -14.08 9.81 -12.59
CA GLY A 225 -13.69 11.20 -12.30
C GLY A 225 -12.99 11.43 -10.96
N GLY A 226 -12.26 10.43 -10.43
CA GLY A 226 -11.15 10.67 -9.54
C GLY A 226 -9.92 10.99 -10.39
N SER A 227 -9.27 12.12 -10.10
CA SER A 227 -7.85 12.23 -10.43
C SER A 227 -7.12 10.98 -9.90
N TRP A 228 -6.08 10.57 -10.59
CA TRP A 228 -5.17 9.48 -10.19
C TRP A 228 -4.62 9.61 -8.74
N GLU A 229 -4.80 10.78 -8.13
CA GLU A 229 -4.41 11.10 -6.75
C GLU A 229 -5.20 10.32 -5.69
N ASN A 230 -6.34 9.69 -6.05
CA ASN A 230 -7.13 8.86 -5.13
C ASN A 230 -6.95 7.33 -5.35
N GLU A 231 -5.89 6.87 -6.02
CA GLU A 231 -5.71 5.44 -6.36
C GLU A 231 -5.40 4.49 -5.19
N GLU A 232 -5.07 4.96 -3.99
CA GLU A 232 -5.06 4.07 -2.81
C GLU A 232 -6.45 3.44 -2.60
N SER A 233 -7.50 4.10 -3.10
CA SER A 233 -8.87 3.58 -3.10
C SER A 233 -9.24 2.77 -4.36
N ILE A 234 -8.30 2.23 -5.15
CA ILE A 234 -8.63 1.46 -6.36
C ILE A 234 -7.96 0.08 -6.41
N TYR A 235 -6.83 -0.10 -5.74
CA TYR A 235 -6.18 -1.42 -5.61
C TYR A 235 -6.38 -2.08 -4.24
N LEU A 236 -6.72 -1.30 -3.20
CA LEU A 236 -7.07 -1.81 -1.86
C LEU A 236 -8.54 -1.59 -1.51
N ASP A 237 -9.30 -0.92 -2.37
CA ASP A 237 -10.69 -0.59 -2.10
C ASP A 237 -11.63 -1.72 -2.47
N SER A 238 -11.69 -2.65 -1.52
CA SER A 238 -12.89 -3.42 -1.23
C SER A 238 -13.67 -2.80 -0.06
N GLY A 239 -13.47 -1.51 0.30
CA GLY A 239 -13.95 -0.99 1.58
C GLY A 239 -14.08 0.53 1.84
N SER A 240 -13.90 1.43 0.88
CA SER A 240 -13.99 2.89 1.03
C SER A 240 -15.15 3.46 0.20
N HIS A 241 -15.94 4.31 0.85
CA HIS A 241 -17.37 4.49 0.60
C HIS A 241 -17.74 5.68 -0.30
N SER A 242 -16.83 6.31 -1.04
CA SER A 242 -17.17 7.60 -1.67
C SER A 242 -17.66 7.55 -3.12
N ASN A 243 -17.65 6.40 -3.81
CA ASN A 243 -18.13 6.32 -5.22
C ASN A 243 -18.63 4.92 -5.68
N GLN A 244 -19.20 4.09 -4.78
CA GLN A 244 -19.56 2.70 -5.09
C GLN A 244 -20.77 2.50 -6.03
N ASP A 245 -21.54 3.54 -6.37
CA ASP A 245 -22.76 3.39 -7.19
C ASP A 245 -22.52 3.36 -8.71
N LYS A 246 -21.27 3.45 -9.17
CA LYS A 246 -20.95 3.32 -10.60
C LYS A 246 -20.16 2.04 -10.83
N PRO A 247 -20.71 1.03 -11.53
CA PRO A 247 -19.94 -0.13 -11.91
C PRO A 247 -18.71 0.34 -12.69
N ALA A 248 -17.53 -0.04 -12.23
CA ALA A 248 -16.29 0.24 -12.93
C ALA A 248 -16.42 -0.34 -14.33
N GLY A 249 -16.57 0.52 -15.34
CA GLY A 249 -16.64 0.09 -16.73
C GLY A 249 -15.28 -0.44 -17.20
N ASN A 250 -15.28 -1.15 -18.32
CA ASN A 250 -14.03 -1.40 -19.03
C ASN A 250 -13.39 -0.05 -19.38
N TYR A 251 -12.07 -0.01 -19.30
CA TYR A 251 -11.30 1.17 -19.65
C TYR A 251 -10.17 0.77 -20.60
N PHE A 252 -10.03 1.51 -21.69
CA PHE A 252 -8.97 1.32 -22.68
C PHE A 252 -8.40 2.68 -23.05
N GLU A 253 -7.10 2.84 -22.84
CA GLU A 253 -6.37 4.06 -23.16
C GLU A 253 -5.16 3.74 -24.04
N VAL A 254 -4.91 4.60 -25.02
CA VAL A 254 -3.77 4.52 -25.93
C VAL A 254 -3.13 5.89 -26.05
N GLU A 255 -1.82 5.95 -25.91
CA GLU A 255 -1.04 7.15 -26.18
C GLU A 255 -0.24 7.00 -27.46
N ILE A 256 -0.32 8.02 -28.30
CA ILE A 256 0.27 8.04 -29.63
C ILE A 256 1.16 9.29 -29.76
N ASN A 257 2.42 9.08 -30.13
CA ASN A 257 3.26 10.15 -30.64
C ASN A 257 2.87 10.40 -32.11
N THR A 258 2.24 11.54 -32.37
CA THR A 258 1.66 11.90 -33.67
C THR A 258 2.69 12.45 -34.66
N ASP A 259 3.90 12.81 -34.22
CA ASP A 259 5.02 13.18 -35.11
C ASP A 259 5.67 11.91 -35.68
N LYS A 260 5.91 10.93 -34.80
CA LYS A 260 6.50 9.63 -35.15
C LYS A 260 5.48 8.61 -35.67
N LYS A 261 4.18 8.91 -35.58
CA LYS A 261 3.07 7.99 -35.90
C LYS A 261 3.22 6.63 -35.19
N GLN A 262 3.46 6.68 -33.88
CA GLN A 262 3.86 5.52 -33.08
C GLN A 262 3.09 5.46 -31.77
N ILE A 263 2.66 4.25 -31.38
CA ILE A 263 2.10 3.99 -30.06
C ILE A 263 3.24 4.00 -29.04
N VAL A 264 3.10 4.84 -28.01
CA VAL A 264 4.12 4.97 -26.95
C VAL A 264 3.66 4.41 -25.62
N SER A 265 2.34 4.29 -25.40
CA SER A 265 1.79 3.56 -24.25
C SER A 265 0.38 3.06 -24.55
N PHE A 266 -0.07 2.05 -23.80
CA PHE A 266 -1.48 1.70 -23.71
C PHE A 266 -1.79 1.11 -22.33
N TRP A 267 -3.06 1.20 -21.94
CA TRP A 267 -3.58 0.57 -20.74
C TRP A 267 -4.96 -0.02 -20.99
N VAL A 268 -5.15 -1.27 -20.58
CA VAL A 268 -6.42 -2.01 -20.62
C VAL A 268 -6.79 -2.40 -19.20
N LYS A 269 -7.91 -1.90 -18.70
CA LYS A 269 -8.48 -2.28 -17.42
C LYS A 269 -9.84 -2.91 -17.64
N PRO A 270 -9.90 -4.24 -17.81
CA PRO A 270 -11.16 -4.95 -17.93
C PRO A 270 -11.86 -5.03 -16.56
N THR A 271 -13.19 -5.12 -16.57
CA THR A 271 -13.95 -5.38 -15.34
C THR A 271 -13.69 -6.80 -14.83
N ILE A 272 -13.85 -7.03 -13.51
CA ILE A 272 -13.79 -8.39 -12.94
C ILE A 272 -14.80 -9.31 -13.62
N GLU A 273 -16.00 -8.80 -13.93
CA GLU A 273 -17.03 -9.57 -14.65
C GLU A 273 -16.54 -9.98 -16.05
N ASN A 274 -15.90 -9.07 -16.78
CA ASN A 274 -15.42 -9.36 -18.13
C ASN A 274 -14.17 -10.25 -18.10
N LEU A 275 -13.31 -10.11 -17.10
CA LEU A 275 -12.24 -11.07 -16.83
C LEU A 275 -12.85 -12.45 -16.51
N ALA A 276 -13.83 -12.52 -15.61
CA ALA A 276 -14.48 -13.77 -15.24
C ALA A 276 -15.21 -14.42 -16.42
N LYS A 277 -15.93 -13.65 -17.24
CA LYS A 277 -16.52 -14.14 -18.50
C LYS A 277 -15.44 -14.65 -19.42
N HIS A 278 -14.39 -13.87 -19.66
CA HIS A 278 -13.28 -14.24 -20.53
C HIS A 278 -12.56 -15.52 -20.06
N PHE A 279 -12.36 -15.70 -18.76
CA PHE A 279 -11.70 -16.88 -18.18
C PHE A 279 -12.65 -18.05 -17.83
N SER A 280 -13.97 -17.82 -17.82
CA SER A 280 -14.96 -18.89 -17.77
C SER A 280 -15.03 -19.65 -19.10
N TYR A 281 -14.59 -19.00 -20.19
CA TYR A 281 -14.15 -19.68 -21.40
C TYR A 281 -12.75 -20.21 -21.16
N GLN A 282 -12.55 -21.50 -21.42
CA GLN A 282 -11.32 -22.27 -21.20
C GLN A 282 -10.08 -21.44 -21.50
N ILE A 283 -9.17 -21.32 -20.53
CA ILE A 283 -7.82 -20.81 -20.77
C ILE A 283 -7.27 -21.60 -21.96
N PRO A 284 -6.89 -20.94 -23.08
CA PRO A 284 -6.39 -21.63 -24.25
C PRO A 284 -5.35 -22.67 -23.85
N GLU A 285 -5.49 -23.88 -24.38
CA GLU A 285 -4.54 -24.96 -24.11
C GLU A 285 -3.13 -24.48 -24.54
N GLY A 286 -2.18 -24.50 -23.60
CA GLY A 286 -0.85 -23.89 -23.79
C GLY A 286 -0.66 -22.47 -23.22
N LEU A 287 -1.72 -21.82 -22.70
CA LEU A 287 -1.60 -20.51 -22.02
C LEU A 287 -1.20 -20.64 -20.54
N HIS A 288 -1.46 -21.79 -19.91
CA HIS A 288 -0.92 -22.12 -18.59
C HIS A 288 0.60 -22.23 -18.67
N LEU A 289 1.31 -21.39 -17.90
CA LEU A 289 2.73 -21.59 -17.67
C LEU A 289 2.86 -22.81 -16.74
N GLU A 290 3.00 -23.99 -17.33
CA GLU A 290 3.45 -25.17 -16.57
C GLU A 290 4.92 -24.98 -16.23
N LEU A 291 5.17 -24.38 -15.06
CA LEU A 291 6.51 -24.22 -14.54
C LEU A 291 6.94 -25.54 -13.92
N ALA A 292 8.07 -26.08 -14.39
CA ALA A 292 8.69 -27.27 -13.78
C ALA A 292 9.03 -27.03 -12.30
N GLU A 293 9.32 -25.77 -11.95
CA GLU A 293 9.57 -25.32 -10.58
C GLU A 293 8.30 -24.72 -9.99
N LYS A 294 7.86 -25.25 -8.85
CA LYS A 294 6.78 -24.65 -8.06
C LYS A 294 7.35 -23.55 -7.17
N PRO A 295 6.62 -22.45 -6.94
CA PRO A 295 7.04 -21.50 -5.92
C PRO A 295 7.06 -22.21 -4.56
N GLU A 296 8.08 -21.94 -3.75
CA GLU A 296 8.04 -22.34 -2.34
C GLU A 296 6.98 -21.49 -1.65
N THR A 297 6.09 -22.12 -0.88
CA THR A 297 5.27 -21.38 0.07
C THR A 297 6.17 -20.66 1.07
N GLU A 298 5.76 -19.51 1.59
CA GLU A 298 6.51 -18.83 2.65
C GLU A 298 6.78 -19.78 3.84
N THR A 299 5.84 -20.69 4.12
CA THR A 299 5.95 -21.75 5.11
C THR A 299 7.10 -22.73 4.80
N GLU A 300 7.19 -23.27 3.59
CA GLU A 300 8.26 -24.19 3.16
C GLU A 300 9.64 -23.52 3.17
N TYR A 301 9.73 -22.29 2.65
CA TYR A 301 10.97 -21.51 2.66
C TYR A 301 11.48 -21.29 4.09
N LYS A 302 10.60 -20.85 5.00
CA LYS A 302 10.95 -20.62 6.41
C LYS A 302 11.38 -21.91 7.09
N GLN A 303 10.72 -23.03 6.82
CA GLN A 303 11.11 -24.34 7.36
C GLN A 303 12.49 -24.79 6.87
N ARG A 304 12.81 -24.57 5.59
CA ARG A 304 14.08 -24.97 4.98
C ARG A 304 15.28 -24.18 5.52
N ILE A 305 15.14 -22.86 5.67
CA ILE A 305 16.24 -22.00 6.12
C ILE A 305 16.44 -22.05 7.64
N PHE A 306 15.36 -22.17 8.42
CA PHE A 306 15.41 -21.93 9.87
C PHE A 306 15.10 -23.16 10.76
N GLY A 307 14.72 -24.31 10.18
CA GLY A 307 14.49 -25.56 10.90
C GLY A 307 13.19 -25.63 11.72
N LYS A 308 12.98 -26.76 12.43
CA LYS A 308 11.70 -27.15 13.08
C LYS A 308 11.33 -26.38 14.37
N ARG A 309 12.16 -25.48 14.89
CA ARG A 309 12.00 -24.87 16.23
C ARG A 309 11.74 -23.36 16.21
N TYR A 310 11.33 -22.81 15.08
CA TYR A 310 10.85 -21.43 15.08
C TYR A 310 9.39 -21.39 15.56
N PRO A 311 9.04 -20.63 16.62
CA PRO A 311 7.68 -20.13 16.72
C PRO A 311 7.41 -19.38 15.41
N ILE A 312 6.30 -19.69 14.76
CA ILE A 312 6.02 -19.24 13.40
C ILE A 312 5.86 -17.71 13.43
N ILE A 313 6.95 -16.98 13.16
CA ILE A 313 6.90 -15.54 12.99
C ILE A 313 6.01 -15.27 11.77
N GLY A 314 4.84 -14.71 12.03
CA GLY A 314 3.79 -14.46 11.04
C GLY A 314 2.48 -15.23 11.27
N GLN A 315 2.38 -16.11 12.27
CA GLN A 315 1.06 -16.58 12.71
C GLN A 315 0.47 -15.65 13.75
N ARG A 316 -0.79 -15.25 13.55
CA ARG A 316 -1.55 -14.50 14.56
C ARG A 316 -1.72 -15.39 15.79
N ILE A 317 -1.47 -14.83 16.96
CA ILE A 317 -1.76 -15.51 18.23
C ILE A 317 -3.23 -15.34 18.61
N HIS A 318 -3.77 -16.31 19.34
CA HIS A 318 -5.05 -16.13 19.99
C HIS A 318 -4.83 -15.32 21.27
N VAL A 319 -5.33 -14.08 21.29
CA VAL A 319 -5.20 -13.20 22.45
C VAL A 319 -6.30 -13.56 23.46
N THR A 320 -5.92 -14.23 24.55
CA THR A 320 -6.81 -14.42 25.70
C THR A 320 -6.80 -13.17 26.59
N GLU A 321 -7.86 -12.98 27.38
CA GLU A 321 -7.91 -11.92 28.39
C GLU A 321 -6.74 -12.01 29.37
N THR A 322 -6.44 -13.21 29.87
CA THR A 322 -5.31 -13.47 30.78
C THR A 322 -3.97 -13.03 30.16
N TYR A 323 -3.73 -13.38 28.90
CA TYR A 323 -2.51 -12.97 28.20
C TYR A 323 -2.45 -11.45 28.00
N SER A 324 -3.54 -10.85 27.52
CA SER A 324 -3.65 -9.40 27.33
C SER A 324 -3.36 -8.63 28.62
N ASN A 325 -3.98 -9.04 29.73
CA ASN A 325 -3.79 -8.42 31.05
C ASN A 325 -2.36 -8.58 31.57
N ALA A 326 -1.71 -9.71 31.33
CA ALA A 326 -0.33 -9.92 31.73
C ALA A 326 0.64 -9.05 30.91
N VAL A 327 0.44 -8.95 29.58
CA VAL A 327 1.26 -8.05 28.74
C VAL A 327 1.02 -6.59 29.13
N LEU A 328 -0.22 -6.18 29.42
CA LEU A 328 -0.52 -4.83 29.90
C LEU A 328 0.31 -4.47 31.15
N LYS A 329 0.37 -5.37 32.14
CA LYS A 329 1.15 -5.16 33.38
C LYS A 329 2.65 -5.00 33.12
N ILE A 330 3.19 -5.69 32.11
CA ILE A 330 4.58 -5.50 31.67
C ILE A 330 4.76 -4.16 30.94
N MET A 331 3.76 -3.75 30.18
CA MET A 331 3.80 -2.55 29.35
C MET A 331 3.69 -1.26 30.16
N LEU A 332 2.92 -1.23 31.26
CA LEU A 332 2.69 -0.02 32.05
C LEU A 332 3.98 0.64 32.59
N PRO A 333 4.95 -0.08 33.18
CA PRO A 333 6.23 0.51 33.58
C PRO A 333 7.05 1.05 32.40
N ARG A 334 7.04 0.37 31.25
CA ARG A 334 7.77 0.81 30.04
C ARG A 334 7.15 2.07 29.44
N ALA A 335 5.82 2.11 29.36
CA ALA A 335 5.07 3.28 28.93
C ALA A 335 5.32 4.47 29.87
N THR A 336 5.40 4.21 31.18
CA THR A 336 5.75 5.23 32.20
C THR A 336 7.16 5.79 31.96
N ASP A 337 8.16 4.92 31.77
CA ASP A 337 9.55 5.35 31.51
C ASP A 337 9.65 6.15 30.20
N MET A 338 8.98 5.71 29.14
CA MET A 338 8.92 6.45 27.87
C MET A 338 8.28 7.84 28.06
N ALA A 339 7.12 7.93 28.71
CA ALA A 339 6.44 9.20 28.95
C ALA A 339 7.28 10.14 29.82
N GLN A 340 7.97 9.60 30.84
CA GLN A 340 8.88 10.36 31.69
C GLN A 340 10.08 10.92 30.91
N LYS A 341 10.74 10.08 30.10
CA LYS A 341 11.89 10.48 29.27
C LYS A 341 11.52 11.56 28.27
N LEU A 342 10.37 11.42 27.63
CA LEU A 342 9.86 12.41 26.68
C LEU A 342 9.28 13.65 27.35
N LYS A 343 9.03 13.61 28.67
CA LYS A 343 8.35 14.67 29.44
C LYS A 343 6.95 14.96 28.88
N LEU A 344 6.21 13.91 28.54
CA LEU A 344 4.84 14.04 28.04
C LEU A 344 3.92 14.59 29.13
N PRO A 345 2.86 15.35 28.77
CA PRO A 345 1.87 15.87 29.72
C PRO A 345 0.88 14.78 30.17
N ILE A 346 1.42 13.69 30.72
CA ILE A 346 0.68 12.53 31.24
C ILE A 346 0.99 12.41 32.73
N GLU A 347 -0.02 12.13 33.56
CA GLU A 347 0.18 11.85 34.98
C GLU A 347 0.92 10.52 35.16
N LEU A 348 2.02 10.53 35.93
CA LEU A 348 2.91 9.38 36.14
C LEU A 348 2.88 8.90 37.60
N PRO A 349 3.04 7.59 37.86
CA PRO A 349 3.19 6.52 36.88
C PRO A 349 1.90 6.23 36.12
N ILE A 350 2.00 5.70 34.90
CA ILE A 350 0.83 5.25 34.14
C ILE A 350 0.29 3.99 34.81
N THR A 351 -0.98 4.01 35.19
CA THR A 351 -1.70 2.94 35.89
C THR A 351 -2.80 2.33 35.00
N GLU A 352 -3.29 1.14 35.36
CA GLU A 352 -4.43 0.49 34.67
C GLU A 352 -5.66 1.41 34.59
N ASP A 353 -5.92 2.22 35.64
CA ASP A 353 -7.06 3.15 35.70
C ASP A 353 -6.98 4.29 34.68
N GLN A 354 -5.79 4.59 34.14
CA GLN A 354 -5.60 5.61 33.11
C GLN A 354 -5.71 5.05 31.69
N VAL A 355 -5.74 3.72 31.53
CA VAL A 355 -5.88 3.04 30.24
C VAL A 355 -7.36 3.00 29.85
N GLU A 356 -7.67 3.45 28.64
CA GLU A 356 -8.97 3.33 28.00
C GLU A 356 -9.07 2.03 27.19
N GLU A 357 -8.03 1.74 26.40
CA GLU A 357 -7.96 0.55 25.57
C GLU A 357 -6.51 0.04 25.52
N PHE A 358 -6.33 -1.28 25.52
CA PHE A 358 -5.04 -1.92 25.28
C PHE A 358 -5.15 -2.92 24.13
N LYS A 359 -4.32 -2.75 23.11
CA LYS A 359 -4.20 -3.66 21.97
C LYS A 359 -2.86 -4.36 22.03
N VAL A 360 -2.85 -5.61 22.49
CA VAL A 360 -1.65 -6.44 22.46
C VAL A 360 -1.23 -6.76 21.02
N SER A 361 0.07 -6.97 20.82
CA SER A 361 0.62 -7.44 19.56
C SER A 361 -0.01 -8.78 19.15
N GLN A 362 -0.58 -8.83 17.95
CA GLN A 362 -1.12 -10.08 17.39
C GLN A 362 -0.02 -11.05 16.93
N TRP A 363 1.25 -10.65 17.00
CA TRP A 363 2.39 -11.41 16.48
C TRP A 363 3.15 -12.21 17.55
N GLY A 364 2.64 -12.24 18.79
CA GLY A 364 3.23 -13.00 19.89
C GLY A 364 4.43 -12.34 20.57
N TYR A 365 4.75 -11.09 20.23
CA TYR A 365 5.74 -10.30 20.96
C TYR A 365 5.09 -9.68 22.21
N ILE A 366 5.89 -9.56 23.28
CA ILE A 366 5.50 -8.82 24.49
C ILE A 366 5.54 -7.32 24.18
N GLY A 367 4.44 -6.84 23.60
CA GLY A 367 4.27 -5.49 23.12
C GLY A 367 2.82 -5.18 22.78
N GLY A 368 2.56 -3.94 22.41
CA GLY A 368 1.25 -3.49 22.00
C GLY A 368 1.09 -1.97 22.05
N ARG A 369 -0.16 -1.54 21.90
CA ARG A 369 -0.56 -0.14 21.92
C ARG A 369 -1.50 0.14 23.08
N LEU A 370 -1.14 1.12 23.91
CA LEU A 370 -1.97 1.67 24.98
C LEU A 370 -2.66 2.93 24.46
N PHE A 371 -3.95 3.03 24.71
CA PHE A 371 -4.76 4.23 24.53
C PHE A 371 -5.14 4.72 25.93
N LEU A 372 -4.75 5.95 26.25
CA LEU A 372 -4.99 6.55 27.56
C LEU A 372 -6.26 7.40 27.51
N LYS A 373 -6.95 7.52 28.65
CA LYS A 373 -8.21 8.29 28.78
C LYS A 373 -8.05 9.79 28.49
N ASN A 374 -6.81 10.31 28.50
CA ASN A 374 -6.51 11.70 28.11
C ASN A 374 -6.20 11.85 26.61
N GLY A 375 -6.43 10.80 25.81
CA GLY A 375 -6.26 10.79 24.35
C GLY A 375 -4.85 10.45 23.85
N TRP A 376 -3.86 10.34 24.74
CA TRP A 376 -2.51 9.90 24.36
C TRP A 376 -2.49 8.43 23.95
N GLN A 377 -1.65 8.12 22.95
CA GLN A 377 -1.41 6.74 22.53
C GLN A 377 0.08 6.41 22.64
N LEU A 378 0.39 5.23 23.17
CA LEU A 378 1.76 4.75 23.37
C LEU A 378 1.90 3.35 22.77
N CYS A 379 2.81 3.18 21.83
CA CYS A 379 3.10 1.91 21.16
C CYS A 379 4.51 1.45 21.54
N ILE A 380 4.62 0.22 22.02
CA ILE A 380 5.92 -0.46 22.22
C ILE A 380 5.71 -1.88 21.70
N ASP A 381 6.08 -2.12 20.44
CA ASP A 381 5.76 -3.38 19.77
C ASP A 381 6.97 -3.94 18.99
N GLY A 382 7.06 -5.26 18.93
CA GLY A 382 7.89 -5.97 17.96
C GLY A 382 7.06 -6.19 16.71
N GLU A 383 7.32 -5.44 15.65
CA GLU A 383 6.59 -5.57 14.39
C GLU A 383 7.01 -6.88 13.67
N GLY A 384 6.16 -7.90 13.83
CA GLY A 384 5.84 -8.93 12.83
C GLY A 384 6.99 -9.61 12.06
N PRO A 385 6.71 -10.18 10.87
CA PRO A 385 7.68 -10.91 10.05
C PRO A 385 8.83 -10.07 9.46
N GLY A 386 8.92 -8.79 9.81
CA GLY A 386 10.02 -7.90 9.41
C GLY A 386 11.15 -7.77 10.43
N LYS A 387 11.05 -8.40 11.62
CA LYS A 387 11.97 -8.20 12.76
C LYS A 387 12.17 -6.70 13.05
N ARG A 388 11.09 -5.92 13.03
CA ARG A 388 11.16 -4.50 13.37
C ARG A 388 10.74 -4.30 14.81
N TYR A 389 11.26 -3.26 15.42
CA TYR A 389 10.81 -2.74 16.69
C TYR A 389 10.21 -1.39 16.45
N GLU A 390 9.04 -1.15 17.03
CA GLU A 390 8.33 0.10 16.95
C GLU A 390 8.12 0.67 18.35
N LEU A 391 8.55 1.93 18.49
CA LEU A 391 8.26 2.78 19.62
C LEU A 391 7.53 4.00 19.08
N ASP A 392 6.32 4.28 19.55
CA ASP A 392 5.54 5.41 19.07
C ASP A 392 4.78 6.08 20.21
N ALA A 393 4.75 7.40 20.24
CA ALA A 393 3.97 8.18 21.20
C ALA A 393 3.21 9.26 20.44
N PHE A 394 1.89 9.33 20.61
CA PHE A 394 1.00 10.25 19.90
C PHE A 394 0.21 11.11 20.86
N SER A 395 0.24 12.42 20.62
CA SER A 395 -0.64 13.40 21.23
C SER A 395 -2.07 13.28 20.68
N PRO A 396 -3.11 13.57 21.48
CA PRO A 396 -4.47 13.76 20.96
C PRO A 396 -4.57 14.85 19.88
N ASP A 397 -3.65 15.81 19.89
CA ASP A 397 -3.63 16.95 18.96
C ASP A 397 -2.70 16.72 17.76
N PHE A 398 -2.40 15.46 17.42
CA PHE A 398 -1.46 15.12 16.36
C PHE A 398 -2.00 15.49 14.95
N LEU A 399 -1.32 16.44 14.26
CA LEU A 399 -1.77 17.00 12.97
C LEU A 399 -1.42 16.13 11.74
N PHE A 400 -0.26 15.47 11.68
CA PHE A 400 0.25 14.92 10.43
C PHE A 400 -0.41 13.65 9.84
N PRO A 401 -1.30 12.88 10.52
CA PRO A 401 -2.09 11.87 9.81
C PRO A 401 -3.32 12.48 9.12
N LEU A 402 -3.52 13.81 9.22
CA LEU A 402 -4.71 14.51 8.71
C LEU A 402 -4.62 14.87 7.22
N GLU A 403 -4.18 13.95 6.37
CA GLU A 403 -4.50 14.04 4.93
C GLU A 403 -6.04 14.11 4.67
N TRP A 404 -6.89 14.04 5.71
CA TRP A 404 -8.32 13.75 5.62
C TRP A 404 -9.26 14.66 6.44
N ASN A 405 -8.80 15.71 7.13
CA ASN A 405 -9.73 16.66 7.77
C ASN A 405 -9.25 18.11 7.74
N TRP A 406 -9.47 18.75 6.59
CA TRP A 406 -9.13 20.15 6.35
C TRP A 406 -9.96 21.15 7.19
N ASP A 407 -11.04 20.70 7.83
CA ASP A 407 -11.98 21.60 8.51
C ASP A 407 -11.43 22.17 9.83
N ASN A 408 -10.38 21.56 10.41
CA ASN A 408 -9.83 21.95 11.71
C ASN A 408 -8.48 22.69 11.63
N PHE A 409 -7.98 23.06 10.44
CA PHE A 409 -6.70 23.78 10.31
C PHE A 409 -6.63 25.07 11.12
N ALA A 410 -7.80 25.70 11.35
CA ALA A 410 -7.89 26.92 12.12
C ALA A 410 -7.41 26.77 13.57
N ASP A 411 -7.57 25.59 14.15
CA ASP A 411 -7.17 25.28 15.53
C ASP A 411 -5.64 25.11 15.66
N PHE A 412 -4.95 24.94 14.54
CA PHE A 412 -3.50 24.73 14.47
C PHE A 412 -2.72 25.98 14.04
N TYR A 413 -3.38 27.11 13.79
CA TYR A 413 -2.68 28.34 13.45
C TYR A 413 -1.89 28.90 14.63
N GLY A 414 -0.68 29.37 14.36
CA GLY A 414 0.21 29.95 15.35
C GLY A 414 1.37 30.68 14.71
N THR A 415 2.50 30.75 15.41
CA THR A 415 3.72 31.41 14.91
C THR A 415 4.93 30.55 15.18
N ASN A 416 5.70 30.24 14.14
CA ASN A 416 6.95 29.53 14.32
C ASN A 416 7.94 30.38 15.11
N LYS A 417 8.41 29.86 16.25
CA LYS A 417 9.39 30.54 17.13
C LYS A 417 10.77 29.90 17.08
N MET A 418 11.01 28.96 16.17
CA MET A 418 12.27 28.25 16.07
C MET A 418 12.88 28.38 14.68
N THR A 419 14.18 28.61 14.64
CA THR A 419 14.99 28.49 13.44
C THR A 419 15.12 27.01 13.05
N GLU A 420 15.53 26.76 11.80
CA GLU A 420 15.78 25.39 11.32
C GLU A 420 16.82 24.64 12.16
N ALA A 421 17.92 25.31 12.54
CA ALA A 421 18.95 24.70 13.39
C ALA A 421 18.38 24.31 14.76
N GLU A 422 17.56 25.17 15.37
CA GLU A 422 16.90 24.86 16.64
C GLU A 422 15.91 23.70 16.51
N ILE A 423 15.19 23.60 15.39
CA ILE A 423 14.27 22.49 15.11
C ILE A 423 15.03 21.16 15.04
N ILE A 424 16.14 21.12 14.28
CA ILE A 424 16.94 19.90 14.11
C ILE A 424 17.55 19.46 15.46
N GLU A 425 18.14 20.40 16.20
CA GLU A 425 18.74 20.11 17.51
C GLU A 425 17.70 19.65 18.53
N TYR A 426 16.52 20.28 18.56
CA TYR A 426 15.45 19.85 19.46
C TYR A 426 14.92 18.45 19.12
N SER A 427 14.78 18.12 17.84
CA SER A 427 14.41 16.76 17.41
C SER A 427 15.46 15.72 17.78
N LYS A 428 16.76 16.03 17.63
CA LYS A 428 17.84 15.14 18.08
C LYS A 428 17.86 14.95 19.58
N ASP A 429 17.60 16.01 20.36
CA ASP A 429 17.47 15.92 21.82
C ASP A 429 16.31 14.98 22.20
N ILE A 430 15.15 15.11 21.56
CA ILE A 430 14.00 14.22 21.80
C ILE A 430 14.35 12.75 21.50
N ALA A 431 14.97 12.47 20.35
CA ALA A 431 15.43 11.12 20.02
C ALA A 431 16.50 10.62 21.01
N GLY A 432 17.38 11.52 21.46
CA GLY A 432 18.40 11.29 22.48
C GLY A 432 17.83 10.87 23.83
N ARG A 433 16.72 11.48 24.27
CA ARG A 433 16.01 11.10 25.51
C ARG A 433 15.52 9.65 25.50
N LEU A 434 15.28 9.07 24.33
CA LEU A 434 14.90 7.67 24.15
C LEU A 434 16.10 6.72 23.95
N GLY A 435 17.33 7.25 23.95
CA GLY A 435 18.56 6.47 23.78
C GLY A 435 19.11 6.44 22.36
N PHE A 436 18.54 7.22 21.42
CA PHE A 436 18.94 7.20 20.01
C PHE A 436 19.86 8.35 19.59
N GLY A 437 20.44 9.08 20.55
CA GLY A 437 21.29 10.23 20.27
C GLY A 437 22.55 9.88 19.48
N GLU A 438 23.22 8.77 19.84
CA GLU A 438 24.42 8.31 19.13
C GLU A 438 24.14 7.92 17.67
N LEU A 439 22.95 7.39 17.37
CA LEU A 439 22.55 7.04 16.01
C LEU A 439 22.45 8.29 15.11
N LEU A 440 22.17 9.45 15.69
CA LEU A 440 21.95 10.71 14.98
C LEU A 440 23.10 11.71 15.10
N LYS A 441 24.19 11.38 15.83
CA LYS A 441 25.27 12.34 16.11
C LYS A 441 25.93 12.87 14.83
N ASP A 442 26.19 11.97 13.87
CA ASP A 442 26.87 12.28 12.61
C ASP A 442 25.88 12.66 11.49
N ARG A 443 24.59 12.83 11.84
CA ARG A 443 23.52 13.19 10.90
C ARG A 443 23.22 14.67 10.98
N GLU A 444 24.00 15.50 10.30
CA GLU A 444 23.77 16.94 10.27
C GLU A 444 22.41 17.31 9.67
N ARG A 445 21.96 16.60 8.63
CA ARG A 445 20.70 16.88 7.92
C ARG A 445 19.69 15.74 8.09
N PRO A 446 18.40 16.05 8.29
CA PRO A 446 17.35 15.05 8.25
C PRO A 446 17.16 14.50 6.83
N SER A 447 16.63 13.28 6.74
CA SER A 447 16.22 12.68 5.47
C SER A 447 14.99 13.37 4.89
N GLU A 448 14.11 13.86 5.77
CA GLU A 448 12.89 14.54 5.41
C GLU A 448 12.56 15.60 6.46
N LYS A 449 12.02 16.71 6.00
CA LYS A 449 11.51 17.79 6.83
C LYS A 449 10.23 18.32 6.22
N VAL A 450 9.17 18.32 7.00
CA VAL A 450 7.89 18.94 6.65
C VAL A 450 7.59 20.05 7.65
N GLY A 451 7.21 21.21 7.14
CA GLY A 451 6.87 22.39 7.93
C GLY A 451 8.08 23.20 8.43
N PRO A 452 7.84 24.30 9.17
CA PRO A 452 6.53 24.85 9.52
C PRO A 452 5.69 25.14 8.27
N ILE A 453 4.39 24.85 8.32
CA ILE A 453 3.55 24.94 7.12
C ILE A 453 3.16 26.40 6.94
N GLU A 454 3.67 27.01 5.88
CA GLU A 454 3.14 28.25 5.32
C GLU A 454 2.08 27.86 4.27
N PRO A 455 0.77 27.88 4.60
CA PRO A 455 -0.24 27.56 3.60
C PRO A 455 -0.12 28.55 2.44
N GLY A 456 0.24 28.04 1.25
CA GLY A 456 0.26 28.84 0.04
C GLY A 456 -1.12 29.45 -0.25
N GLY A 457 -1.16 30.67 -0.80
CA GLY A 457 -2.39 31.31 -1.29
C GLY A 457 -2.99 32.38 -0.36
N ARG A 458 -4.32 32.34 -0.17
CA ARG A 458 -5.11 33.40 0.53
C ARG A 458 -5.03 33.33 2.06
N ILE A 459 -4.59 32.20 2.62
CA ILE A 459 -4.49 32.00 4.06
C ILE A 459 -3.07 32.37 4.47
N LYS A 460 -2.89 33.54 5.10
CA LYS A 460 -1.59 34.03 5.56
C LYS A 460 -1.22 33.57 6.98
N LYS A 461 -1.84 32.49 7.48
CA LYS A 461 -1.66 32.01 8.85
C LYS A 461 -0.77 30.78 8.83
N GLU A 462 0.35 30.88 9.52
CA GLU A 462 1.32 29.79 9.68
C GLU A 462 0.77 28.71 10.62
N ILE A 463 1.20 27.47 10.40
CA ILE A 463 1.00 26.36 11.32
C ILE A 463 2.38 26.00 11.88
N PRO A 464 2.66 26.30 13.18
CA PRO A 464 3.98 26.12 13.78
C PRO A 464 4.20 24.65 14.14
N ARG A 465 4.00 23.72 13.21
CA ARG A 465 4.20 22.28 13.41
C ARG A 465 5.16 21.75 12.39
N VAL A 466 6.09 20.94 12.86
CA VAL A 466 7.15 20.36 12.05
C VAL A 466 7.21 18.87 12.25
N SER A 467 7.61 18.16 11.20
CA SER A 467 7.95 16.75 11.21
C SER A 467 9.35 16.59 10.66
N ILE A 468 10.25 16.02 11.46
CA ILE A 468 11.66 15.79 11.10
C ILE A 468 11.93 14.30 11.15
N SER A 469 12.39 13.73 10.04
CA SER A 469 12.66 12.29 9.92
C SER A 469 14.10 11.98 9.53
N TRP A 470 14.63 10.88 10.07
CA TRP A 470 15.91 10.27 9.69
C TRP A 470 15.72 8.81 9.30
N ASN A 471 16.25 8.45 8.14
CA ASN A 471 16.22 7.11 7.60
C ASN A 471 17.63 6.53 7.53
N ALA A 472 17.72 5.20 7.57
CA ALA A 472 18.96 4.48 7.24
C ALA A 472 19.45 4.82 5.82
N GLN A 473 20.76 5.01 5.67
CA GLN A 473 21.40 5.16 4.36
C GLN A 473 21.58 3.80 3.67
N PRO A 474 21.79 3.76 2.33
CA PRO A 474 22.09 2.53 1.64
C PRO A 474 23.26 1.76 2.28
N GLY A 475 23.02 0.52 2.67
CA GLY A 475 24.02 -0.36 3.32
C GLY A 475 23.98 -0.38 4.85
N GLU A 476 23.19 0.47 5.49
CA GLU A 476 23.02 0.47 6.95
C GLU A 476 21.84 -0.42 7.39
N PRO A 477 21.83 -0.90 8.65
CA PRO A 477 20.66 -1.52 9.23
C PRO A 477 19.46 -0.57 9.19
N TYR A 478 18.29 -1.11 8.83
CA TYR A 478 17.06 -0.32 8.76
C TYR A 478 16.75 0.38 10.09
N TYR A 479 16.56 1.70 10.02
CA TYR A 479 15.93 2.52 11.03
C TYR A 479 15.17 3.68 10.39
N TYR A 480 14.18 4.17 11.12
CA TYR A 480 13.32 5.29 10.81
C TYR A 480 12.99 6.00 12.13
N ILE A 481 13.43 7.24 12.29
CA ILE A 481 13.13 8.06 13.46
C ILE A 481 12.42 9.31 12.98
N THR A 482 11.23 9.59 13.51
CA THR A 482 10.47 10.80 13.22
C THR A 482 10.08 11.49 14.52
N VAL A 483 10.30 12.79 14.56
CA VAL A 483 9.90 13.66 15.67
C VAL A 483 9.03 14.77 15.12
N GLU A 484 7.84 14.89 15.71
CA GLU A 484 6.82 15.85 15.31
C GLU A 484 6.43 16.67 16.53
N PHE A 485 6.44 17.99 16.40
CA PHE A 485 6.20 18.89 17.52
C PHE A 485 5.77 20.29 17.06
N ASN A 486 5.18 21.01 18.00
CA ASN A 486 4.81 22.41 17.83
C ASN A 486 6.03 23.32 18.09
N THR A 487 6.50 24.07 17.10
CA THR A 487 7.66 24.97 17.22
C THR A 487 7.37 26.24 18.01
N GLU A 488 6.10 26.53 18.30
CA GLU A 488 5.69 27.62 19.17
C GLU A 488 5.77 27.24 20.65
N THR A 489 5.23 26.08 21.01
CA THR A 489 5.10 25.61 22.41
C THR A 489 6.17 24.60 22.81
N LYS A 490 6.88 24.01 21.84
CA LYS A 490 7.80 22.86 21.98
C LYS A 490 7.13 21.59 22.50
N GLU A 491 5.79 21.54 22.48
CA GLU A 491 5.03 20.34 22.84
C GLU A 491 5.21 19.27 21.77
N ILE A 492 5.49 18.05 22.23
CA ILE A 492 5.67 16.89 21.38
C ILE A 492 4.30 16.45 20.87
N ASP A 493 4.14 16.36 19.56
CA ASP A 493 2.95 15.81 18.93
C ASP A 493 3.11 14.32 18.67
N ARG A 494 4.30 13.93 18.19
CA ARG A 494 4.63 12.53 17.97
C ARG A 494 6.13 12.26 18.08
N VAL A 495 6.48 11.08 18.58
CA VAL A 495 7.81 10.49 18.37
C VAL A 495 7.63 9.07 17.91
N ARG A 496 8.15 8.75 16.73
CA ARG A 496 8.15 7.39 16.18
C ARG A 496 9.59 6.92 15.96
N VAL A 497 9.86 5.70 16.38
CA VAL A 497 11.10 4.99 16.08
C VAL A 497 10.73 3.60 15.57
N SER A 498 11.14 3.28 14.35
CA SER A 498 11.05 1.94 13.77
C SER A 498 12.43 1.47 13.37
N MET A 499 12.87 0.29 13.80
CA MET A 499 14.22 -0.21 13.47
C MET A 499 14.32 -1.73 13.46
N ASN A 500 15.39 -2.25 12.87
CA ASN A 500 15.70 -3.68 12.95
C ASN A 500 15.98 -4.12 14.39
N MET A 501 15.42 -5.26 14.83
CA MET A 501 15.62 -5.85 16.15
C MET A 501 17.09 -6.13 16.52
N GLU A 502 17.96 -6.37 15.55
CA GLU A 502 19.40 -6.53 15.80
C GLU A 502 20.04 -5.22 16.26
N LEU A 503 19.57 -4.09 15.72
CA LEU A 503 19.97 -2.77 16.17
C LEU A 503 19.43 -2.51 17.57
N VAL A 504 18.18 -2.88 17.87
CA VAL A 504 17.62 -2.74 19.22
C VAL A 504 18.48 -3.42 20.27
N LYS A 505 19.02 -4.61 20.01
CA LYS A 505 19.88 -5.30 20.99
C LYS A 505 21.17 -4.56 21.31
N SER A 506 21.67 -3.72 20.39
CA SER A 506 22.88 -2.93 20.61
C SER A 506 22.63 -1.65 21.41
N TYR A 507 21.38 -1.20 21.50
CA TYR A 507 20.98 -0.05 22.28
C TYR A 507 20.23 -0.53 23.52
N ASP A 508 20.67 -0.15 24.72
CA ASP A 508 20.03 -0.52 26.00
C ASP A 508 18.72 0.26 26.21
N VAL A 509 17.85 0.21 25.19
CA VAL A 509 16.64 1.00 25.02
C VAL A 509 15.52 0.26 25.69
N ILE A 510 14.92 0.87 26.74
CA ILE A 510 13.54 0.76 27.34
C ILE A 510 12.90 -0.64 27.50
N MET A 511 13.45 -1.67 26.89
CA MET A 511 12.89 -2.99 26.75
C MET A 511 13.01 -3.78 28.04
N GLY A 512 13.99 -3.48 28.89
CA GLY A 512 14.37 -4.41 29.96
C GLY A 512 14.63 -5.81 29.39
N ASN A 513 14.89 -6.79 30.24
CA ASN A 513 14.96 -8.17 29.76
C ASN A 513 13.54 -8.61 29.31
N THR A 514 13.34 -8.78 28.01
CA THR A 514 12.10 -9.32 27.42
C THR A 514 11.97 -10.84 27.60
N GLU A 515 12.89 -11.48 28.32
CA GLU A 515 12.88 -12.92 28.59
C GLU A 515 11.95 -13.29 29.77
N ASP A 516 10.71 -12.82 29.77
CA ASP A 516 9.72 -13.42 30.66
C ASP A 516 9.25 -14.74 30.05
N LYS A 517 9.97 -15.81 30.40
CA LYS A 517 9.81 -17.16 29.81
C LYS A 517 8.49 -17.82 30.19
N ASP A 518 7.69 -17.22 31.07
CA ASP A 518 6.46 -17.82 31.57
C ASP A 518 5.19 -17.30 30.85
N LEU A 519 5.34 -16.34 29.92
CA LEU A 519 4.24 -15.74 29.16
C LEU A 519 4.21 -16.22 27.70
N TYR A 520 3.71 -17.44 27.50
CA TYR A 520 3.46 -17.97 26.15
C TYR A 520 2.00 -17.78 25.75
N PRO A 521 1.72 -17.11 24.60
CA PRO A 521 0.36 -17.07 24.06
C PRO A 521 -0.08 -18.47 23.61
N GLU A 522 -1.36 -18.77 23.78
CA GLU A 522 -1.97 -19.96 23.18
C GLU A 522 -2.00 -19.76 21.65
N THR A 523 -1.52 -20.74 20.87
CA THR A 523 -1.66 -20.69 19.41
C THR A 523 -3.14 -20.86 19.05
N GLU A 524 -3.59 -20.28 17.93
CA GLU A 524 -4.99 -20.44 17.49
C GLU A 524 -5.39 -21.92 17.37
N ALA A 525 -4.48 -22.77 16.88
CA ALA A 525 -4.70 -24.21 16.82
C ALA A 525 -4.87 -24.86 18.23
N ALA A 526 -4.07 -24.45 19.21
CA ALA A 526 -4.19 -24.95 20.59
C ALA A 526 -5.51 -24.48 21.24
N TYR A 527 -5.89 -23.22 21.01
CA TYR A 527 -7.16 -22.66 21.47
C TYR A 527 -8.36 -23.44 20.91
N GLN A 528 -8.40 -23.64 19.59
CA GLN A 528 -9.48 -24.40 18.94
C GLN A 528 -9.55 -25.85 19.47
N ALA A 529 -8.40 -26.49 19.69
CA ALA A 529 -8.35 -27.84 20.27
C ALA A 529 -8.91 -27.87 21.70
N ARG A 530 -8.61 -26.87 22.53
CA ARG A 530 -9.14 -26.76 23.89
C ARG A 530 -10.65 -26.53 23.90
N ILE A 531 -11.15 -25.59 23.09
CA ILE A 531 -12.60 -25.32 22.98
C ILE A 531 -13.36 -26.56 22.49
N GLN A 532 -12.79 -27.30 21.53
CA GLN A 532 -13.40 -28.54 21.05
C GLN A 532 -13.49 -29.59 22.18
N LYS A 533 -12.42 -29.73 22.98
CA LYS A 533 -12.40 -30.63 24.14
C LYS A 533 -13.41 -30.22 25.22
N GLU A 534 -13.56 -28.92 25.49
CA GLU A 534 -14.55 -28.39 26.44
C GLU A 534 -15.99 -28.65 25.95
N LYS A 535 -16.26 -28.48 24.64
CA LYS A 535 -17.56 -28.80 24.03
C LYS A 535 -17.89 -30.29 24.09
N GLU A 536 -16.90 -31.16 23.92
CA GLU A 536 -17.06 -32.61 24.05
C GLU A 536 -17.31 -33.02 25.50
N ALA A 537 -16.60 -32.43 26.46
CA ALA A 537 -16.82 -32.65 27.88
C ALA A 537 -18.20 -32.20 28.35
N ALA A 538 -18.74 -31.09 27.82
CA ALA A 538 -20.07 -30.60 28.17
C ALA A 538 -21.22 -31.44 27.59
N LYS A 539 -20.95 -32.34 26.63
CA LYS A 539 -21.94 -33.27 26.06
C LYS A 539 -22.05 -34.57 26.84
N ASN A 540 -21.06 -34.88 27.67
CA ASN A 540 -21.00 -36.06 28.53
C ASN A 540 -21.43 -35.70 29.95
#